data_AF-A0A8J7DH31-F1
#
_entry.id   AF-A0A8J7DH31-F1
#
_cell.length_a   1.000
_cell.length_b   1.000
_cell.length_c   1.000
_cell.angle_alpha   90.00
_cell.angle_beta   90.00
_cell.angle_gamma   90.00
#
_symmetry.space_group_name_H-M   'P 1'
#
loop_
_entity.id
_entity.type
_entity.pdbx_description
1 polymer ?
#
loop_
_entity_poly.entity_id
_entity_poly.type
_entity_poly.pdbx_seq_one_letter_code
_entity_poly.pdbx_strand_id
1 'polypeptide(L)'
;MELEIKQPEHIVPSYSMTGDLLSYLRCRLQYRYHNGSALPPSRPVQQWFGEFLHGTLELSFRFWQENQSLYSFPWPCTQRTWGSDPPEWDTNDIGKFADTVESSLRKQGKEARSADARNSGYRRVATAINQLGPHLFPLIASAEKKVIGTRPVPTLDVELRCSNYEVHGVIDVLTNITLGHVTDANLIRLCVQSVCSGLAGEYEVIVDYKGSKRPRYSEPYWQQGNWQLQTYAWLRSRQPDALPVAAGILIYINELTPGTKEMQGLKSGIANGTTDILPEPGSLDEQLVRMWRPGNNTDQLSLDFRLRRAIRVVPITPESIQTALTEFDDIVRRAETDIVQESYSGNIVEAWYPTCEDKDTCVACDFRHFCPKPADSPENYELNTPTAP
;
A
#
# COMPACT_ATOMS: atom_id res chain seq x y z
N MET A 1 7.64 57.42 -3.60
CA MET A 1 8.28 56.26 -4.23
C MET A 1 7.95 55.08 -3.34
N GLU A 2 6.87 54.37 -3.66
CA GLU A 2 6.55 53.09 -2.99
C GLU A 2 7.60 52.08 -3.46
N LEU A 3 8.40 51.58 -2.53
CA LEU A 3 9.35 50.52 -2.83
C LEU A 3 8.55 49.22 -2.97
N GLU A 4 8.68 48.55 -4.12
CA GLU A 4 8.15 47.20 -4.30
C GLU A 4 8.78 46.28 -3.25
N ILE A 5 7.96 45.86 -2.28
CA ILE A 5 8.34 44.83 -1.32
C ILE A 5 8.45 43.53 -2.10
N LYS A 6 9.65 42.94 -2.17
CA LYS A 6 9.85 41.61 -2.73
C LYS A 6 8.90 40.65 -2.02
N GLN A 7 7.92 40.11 -2.74
CA GLN A 7 7.01 39.13 -2.15
C GLN A 7 7.83 37.95 -1.60
N PRO A 8 7.48 37.41 -0.42
CA PRO A 8 8.16 36.25 0.12
C PRO A 8 8.15 35.12 -0.91
N GLU A 9 9.24 34.34 -0.99
CA GLU A 9 9.31 33.20 -1.89
C GLU A 9 8.11 32.29 -1.62
N HIS A 10 7.24 32.17 -2.63
CA HIS A 10 6.01 31.40 -2.50
C HIS A 10 6.37 29.92 -2.54
N ILE A 11 6.45 29.29 -1.36
CA ILE A 11 6.80 27.87 -1.22
C ILE A 11 5.61 27.04 -1.71
N VAL A 12 5.85 26.15 -2.68
CA VAL A 12 4.91 25.08 -3.02
C VAL A 12 5.46 23.79 -2.45
N PRO A 13 5.01 23.35 -1.25
CA PRO A 13 5.46 22.09 -0.68
C PRO A 13 5.04 20.92 -1.55
N SER A 14 5.89 19.90 -1.63
CA SER A 14 5.61 18.65 -2.34
C SER A 14 5.36 17.53 -1.33
N TYR A 15 4.25 16.81 -1.50
CA TYR A 15 3.85 15.69 -0.66
C TYR A 15 3.72 14.39 -1.46
N SER A 16 4.36 13.35 -0.95
CA SER A 16 4.12 11.98 -1.34
C SER A 16 2.79 11.50 -0.77
N MET A 17 1.92 10.96 -1.62
CA MET A 17 0.61 10.48 -1.20
C MET A 17 0.73 9.37 -0.13
N THR A 18 1.62 8.41 -0.35
CA THR A 18 1.85 7.29 0.57
C THR A 18 2.92 7.59 1.62
N GLY A 19 3.96 8.34 1.25
CA GLY A 19 5.08 8.69 2.13
C GLY A 19 4.70 9.72 3.19
N ASP A 20 3.91 10.72 2.81
CA ASP A 20 3.61 11.85 3.69
C ASP A 20 2.18 11.82 4.23
N LEU A 21 1.18 11.85 3.34
CA LEU A 21 -0.22 12.06 3.76
C LEU A 21 -0.74 10.88 4.60
N LEU A 22 -0.48 9.65 4.15
CA LEU A 22 -0.86 8.46 4.92
C LEU A 22 -0.03 8.30 6.20
N SER A 23 1.26 8.68 6.19
CA SER A 23 2.11 8.63 7.38
C SER A 23 1.64 9.64 8.44
N TYR A 24 1.26 10.85 8.01
CA TYR A 24 0.68 11.88 8.89
C TYR A 24 -0.61 11.37 9.55
N LEU A 25 -1.50 10.72 8.78
CA LEU A 25 -2.73 10.12 9.31
C LEU A 25 -2.46 9.01 10.34
N ARG A 26 -1.42 8.20 10.12
CA ARG A 26 -1.04 7.14 11.07
C ARG A 26 -0.59 7.73 12.41
N CYS A 27 0.35 8.67 12.36
CA CYS A 27 0.81 9.36 13.55
C CYS A 27 1.55 10.65 13.17
N ARG A 28 0.95 11.80 13.53
CA ARG A 28 1.48 13.14 13.25
C ARG A 28 2.88 13.36 13.83
N LEU A 29 3.09 12.95 15.09
CA LEU A 29 4.37 13.09 15.78
C LEU A 29 5.47 12.23 15.12
N GLN A 30 5.14 10.98 14.79
CA GLN A 30 6.08 10.09 14.09
C GLN A 30 6.45 10.66 12.71
N TYR A 31 5.46 11.13 11.96
CA TYR A 31 5.65 11.78 10.66
C TYR A 31 6.62 12.98 10.78
N ARG A 32 6.38 13.89 11.74
CA ARG A 32 7.24 15.05 11.95
C ARG A 32 8.68 14.68 12.29
N TYR A 33 8.87 13.67 13.14
CA TYR A 33 10.22 13.23 13.47
C TYR A 33 10.93 12.64 12.26
N HIS A 34 10.30 11.78 11.46
CA HIS A 34 10.97 11.22 10.28
C HIS A 34 11.24 12.27 9.20
N ASN A 35 10.29 13.14 8.90
CA ASN A 35 10.44 14.08 7.79
C ASN A 35 11.29 15.31 8.10
N GLY A 36 11.38 15.72 9.37
CA GLY A 36 12.14 16.92 9.72
C GLY A 36 13.39 16.69 10.57
N SER A 37 13.80 15.44 10.83
CA SER A 37 15.07 15.17 11.56
C SER A 37 16.20 14.62 10.68
N ALA A 38 15.98 14.37 9.39
CA ALA A 38 16.93 13.69 8.50
C ALA A 38 17.46 12.34 9.03
N LEU A 39 16.83 11.78 10.08
CA LEU A 39 17.20 10.51 10.66
C LEU A 39 16.56 9.39 9.84
N PRO A 40 17.35 8.47 9.27
CA PRO A 40 16.79 7.30 8.60
C PRO A 40 16.06 6.42 9.63
N PRO A 41 14.93 5.81 9.27
CA PRO A 41 14.20 4.91 10.17
C PRO A 41 15.08 3.73 10.58
N SER A 42 15.09 3.40 11.88
CA SER A 42 15.96 2.33 12.44
C SER A 42 15.43 0.92 12.15
N ARG A 43 14.19 0.80 11.66
CA ARG A 43 13.52 -0.47 11.37
C ARG A 43 13.14 -0.64 9.89
N PRO A 44 14.11 -0.97 9.02
CA PRO A 44 13.89 -1.19 7.58
C PRO A 44 13.09 -2.47 7.23
N VAL A 45 12.64 -3.25 8.22
CA VAL A 45 12.06 -4.59 7.99
C VAL A 45 10.71 -4.55 7.28
N GLN A 46 9.83 -3.60 7.60
CA GLN A 46 8.54 -3.46 6.88
C GLN A 46 8.72 -2.90 5.47
N GLN A 47 9.78 -2.09 5.26
CA GLN A 47 10.16 -1.61 3.93
C GLN A 47 10.67 -2.76 3.06
N TRP A 48 11.44 -3.70 3.64
CA TRP A 48 11.96 -4.86 2.91
C TRP A 48 10.85 -5.66 2.22
N PHE A 49 9.80 -6.07 2.94
CA PHE A 49 8.79 -6.95 2.33
C PHE A 49 8.00 -6.26 1.21
N GLY A 50 7.63 -4.99 1.39
CA GLY A 50 6.97 -4.21 0.36
C GLY A 50 7.85 -4.05 -0.89
N GLU A 51 9.08 -3.56 -0.73
CA GLU A 51 9.98 -3.34 -1.86
C GLU A 51 10.38 -4.66 -2.55
N PHE A 52 10.55 -5.73 -1.77
CA PHE A 52 10.81 -7.07 -2.28
C PHE A 52 9.64 -7.57 -3.15
N LEU A 53 8.40 -7.39 -2.67
CA LEU A 53 7.19 -7.79 -3.38
C LEU A 53 7.04 -7.01 -4.70
N HIS A 54 7.09 -5.69 -4.66
CA HIS A 54 6.92 -4.85 -5.85
C HIS A 54 8.05 -5.10 -6.87
N GLY A 55 9.31 -5.09 -6.42
CA GLY A 55 10.45 -5.32 -7.31
C GLY A 55 10.42 -6.71 -7.96
N THR A 56 9.99 -7.74 -7.23
CA THR A 56 9.90 -9.09 -7.81
C THR A 56 8.77 -9.20 -8.83
N LEU A 57 7.61 -8.60 -8.55
CA LEU A 57 6.48 -8.54 -9.49
C LEU A 57 6.86 -7.77 -10.76
N GLU A 58 7.56 -6.64 -10.63
CA GLU A 58 8.03 -5.82 -11.74
C GLU A 58 9.01 -6.59 -12.65
N LEU A 59 10.04 -7.22 -12.07
CA LEU A 59 11.00 -8.02 -12.84
C LEU A 59 10.31 -9.20 -13.54
N SER A 60 9.37 -9.86 -12.86
CA SER A 60 8.62 -10.99 -13.42
C SER A 60 7.73 -10.55 -14.58
N PHE A 61 7.08 -9.39 -14.47
CA PHE A 61 6.29 -8.82 -15.55
C PHE A 61 7.15 -8.45 -16.76
N ARG A 62 8.30 -7.79 -16.55
CA ARG A 62 9.23 -7.46 -17.64
C ARG A 62 9.72 -8.71 -18.37
N PHE A 63 10.11 -9.73 -17.61
CA PHE A 63 10.50 -11.01 -18.19
C PHE A 63 9.35 -11.65 -18.99
N TRP A 64 8.13 -11.65 -18.46
CA TRP A 64 6.95 -12.15 -19.18
C TRP A 64 6.72 -11.37 -20.47
N GLN A 65 6.78 -10.04 -20.44
CA GLN A 65 6.53 -9.19 -21.61
C GLN A 65 7.46 -9.53 -22.78
N GLU A 66 8.72 -9.82 -22.50
CA GLU A 66 9.74 -10.20 -23.48
C GLU A 66 9.64 -11.67 -23.93
N ASN A 67 9.06 -12.56 -23.10
CA ASN A 67 9.16 -14.02 -23.30
C ASN A 67 7.82 -14.78 -23.20
N GLN A 68 6.68 -14.10 -23.28
CA GLN A 68 5.34 -14.69 -23.06
C GLN A 68 5.00 -15.87 -23.99
N SER A 69 5.61 -15.94 -25.18
CA SER A 69 5.42 -17.05 -26.12
C SER A 69 6.26 -18.29 -25.80
N LEU A 70 7.29 -18.15 -24.94
CA LEU A 70 8.26 -19.19 -24.64
C LEU A 70 8.01 -19.85 -23.28
N TYR A 71 7.50 -19.11 -22.30
CA TYR A 71 7.32 -19.61 -20.92
C TYR A 71 5.88 -19.44 -20.44
N SER A 72 5.13 -20.55 -20.44
CA SER A 72 3.81 -20.61 -19.82
C SER A 72 3.91 -20.70 -18.30
N PHE A 73 2.94 -20.12 -17.60
CA PHE A 73 2.73 -20.37 -16.19
C PHE A 73 2.27 -21.84 -15.94
N PRO A 74 2.53 -22.41 -14.74
CA PRO A 74 3.27 -21.83 -13.62
C PRO A 74 4.79 -21.88 -13.83
N TRP A 75 5.48 -20.88 -13.31
CA TRP A 75 6.94 -20.82 -13.27
C TRP A 75 7.49 -21.42 -11.98
N PRO A 76 8.71 -22.01 -12.02
CA PRO A 76 9.38 -22.50 -10.83
C PRO A 76 9.78 -21.34 -9.91
N CYS A 77 9.99 -21.65 -8.63
CA CYS A 77 10.47 -20.69 -7.63
C CYS A 77 11.49 -21.36 -6.72
N THR A 78 12.72 -21.47 -7.19
CA THR A 78 13.84 -22.07 -6.46
C THR A 78 14.51 -21.01 -5.58
N GLN A 79 14.25 -21.05 -4.27
CA GLN A 79 14.82 -20.08 -3.34
C GLN A 79 16.29 -20.39 -3.04
N ARG A 80 17.19 -19.40 -3.17
CA ARG A 80 18.59 -19.52 -2.74
C ARG A 80 18.67 -19.72 -1.23
N THR A 81 19.45 -20.69 -0.76
CA THR A 81 19.69 -20.88 0.69
C THR A 81 20.51 -19.72 1.25
N TRP A 82 20.18 -19.26 2.46
CA TRP A 82 20.83 -18.10 3.07
C TRP A 82 22.34 -18.31 3.18
N GLY A 83 23.13 -17.39 2.64
CA GLY A 83 24.61 -17.44 2.70
C GLY A 83 25.27 -18.50 1.82
N SER A 84 24.49 -19.29 1.07
CA SER A 84 25.00 -20.24 0.07
C SER A 84 25.25 -19.58 -1.28
N ASP A 85 25.92 -20.26 -2.19
CA ASP A 85 26.04 -19.81 -3.58
C ASP A 85 24.67 -19.83 -4.29
N PRO A 86 24.47 -18.98 -5.32
CA PRO A 86 23.25 -19.02 -6.12
C PRO A 86 23.06 -20.42 -6.74
N PRO A 87 21.87 -21.03 -6.66
CA PRO A 87 21.59 -22.27 -7.38
C PRO A 87 21.56 -22.03 -8.89
N GLU A 88 21.66 -23.11 -9.66
CA GLU A 88 21.34 -23.06 -11.09
C GLU A 88 19.82 -22.88 -11.26
N TRP A 89 19.42 -21.68 -11.67
CA TRP A 89 18.02 -21.35 -11.92
C TRP A 89 17.65 -21.56 -13.38
N ASP A 90 16.41 -22.00 -13.61
CA ASP A 90 15.77 -21.86 -14.90
C ASP A 90 15.65 -20.38 -15.30
N THR A 91 15.56 -20.12 -16.60
CA THR A 91 15.50 -18.75 -17.12
C THR A 91 14.27 -17.99 -16.60
N ASN A 92 13.14 -18.68 -16.45
CA ASN A 92 11.87 -18.16 -15.94
C ASN A 92 11.66 -18.39 -14.43
N ASP A 93 12.69 -18.77 -13.67
CA ASP A 93 12.53 -19.04 -12.23
C ASP A 93 12.28 -17.76 -11.42
N ILE A 94 11.16 -17.72 -10.70
CA ILE A 94 10.77 -16.60 -9.83
C ILE A 94 11.80 -16.36 -8.73
N GLY A 95 12.44 -17.43 -8.24
CA GLY A 95 13.50 -17.38 -7.24
C GLY A 95 14.71 -16.58 -7.70
N LYS A 96 15.04 -16.62 -9.00
CA LYS A 96 16.11 -15.79 -9.60
C LYS A 96 15.77 -14.30 -9.57
N PHE A 97 14.53 -13.95 -9.93
CA PHE A 97 14.05 -12.57 -9.90
C PHE A 97 14.02 -12.04 -8.46
N ALA A 98 13.49 -12.84 -7.54
CA ALA A 98 13.44 -12.55 -6.13
C ALA A 98 14.85 -12.36 -5.51
N ASP A 99 15.82 -13.24 -5.83
CA ASP A 99 17.20 -13.14 -5.32
C ASP A 99 17.91 -11.88 -5.84
N THR A 100 17.62 -11.47 -7.09
CA THR A 100 18.14 -10.23 -7.67
C THR A 100 17.65 -9.00 -6.89
N VAL A 101 16.36 -8.95 -6.59
CA VAL A 101 15.75 -7.87 -5.81
C VAL A 101 16.27 -7.88 -4.37
N GLU A 102 16.29 -9.06 -3.73
CA GLU A 102 16.81 -9.24 -2.37
C GLU A 102 18.27 -8.79 -2.26
N SER A 103 19.11 -9.14 -3.24
CA SER A 103 20.51 -8.71 -3.29
C SER A 103 20.66 -7.19 -3.44
N SER A 104 19.75 -6.54 -4.18
CA SER A 104 19.71 -5.08 -4.31
C SER A 104 19.31 -4.41 -3.00
N LEU A 105 18.25 -4.91 -2.34
CA LEU A 105 17.79 -4.42 -1.05
C LEU A 105 18.85 -4.58 0.04
N ARG A 106 19.56 -5.70 0.02
CA ARG A 106 20.67 -5.96 0.95
C ARG A 106 21.77 -4.90 0.86
N LYS A 107 22.11 -4.45 -0.35
CA LYS A 107 23.10 -3.36 -0.56
C LYS A 107 22.62 -2.02 0.02
N GLN A 108 21.31 -1.85 0.18
CA GLN A 108 20.69 -0.68 0.82
C GLN A 108 20.50 -0.86 2.33
N GLY A 109 21.03 -1.94 2.93
CA GLY A 109 20.87 -2.25 4.35
C GLY A 109 19.48 -2.76 4.72
N LYS A 110 18.66 -3.16 3.74
CA LYS A 110 17.31 -3.72 3.95
C LYS A 110 17.38 -5.24 3.82
N GLU A 111 17.10 -5.94 4.92
CA GLU A 111 17.08 -7.40 4.96
C GLU A 111 15.82 -7.92 5.67
N ALA A 112 15.43 -9.15 5.34
CA ALA A 112 14.37 -9.84 6.06
C ALA A 112 14.78 -10.05 7.54
N ARG A 113 13.86 -9.79 8.47
CA ARG A 113 14.12 -9.96 9.92
C ARG A 113 14.44 -11.38 10.38
N SER A 114 14.02 -12.38 9.60
CA SER A 114 14.19 -13.79 9.93
C SER A 114 14.07 -14.64 8.68
N ALA A 115 14.59 -15.87 8.75
CA ALA A 115 14.42 -16.89 7.71
C ALA A 115 12.93 -17.13 7.40
N ASP A 116 12.07 -17.19 8.42
CA ASP A 116 10.62 -17.36 8.23
C ASP A 116 9.99 -16.20 7.45
N ALA A 117 10.38 -14.95 7.75
CA ALA A 117 9.89 -13.78 7.03
C ALA A 117 10.34 -13.82 5.55
N ARG A 118 11.59 -14.22 5.30
CA ARG A 118 12.12 -14.40 3.96
C ARG A 118 11.37 -15.48 3.19
N ASN A 119 11.23 -16.68 3.77
CA ASN A 119 10.52 -17.81 3.17
C ASN A 119 9.05 -17.48 2.88
N SER A 120 8.39 -16.79 3.82
CA SER A 120 7.04 -16.26 3.63
C SER A 120 6.98 -15.31 2.44
N GLY A 121 7.96 -14.42 2.28
CA GLY A 121 8.08 -13.52 1.14
C GLY A 121 8.16 -14.25 -0.20
N TYR A 122 9.10 -15.19 -0.34
CA TYR A 122 9.26 -16.00 -1.56
C TYR A 122 7.98 -16.77 -1.92
N ARG A 123 7.35 -17.41 -0.94
CA ARG A 123 6.08 -18.13 -1.15
C ARG A 123 4.95 -17.20 -1.64
N ARG A 124 4.86 -16.00 -1.07
CA ARG A 124 3.84 -15.01 -1.43
C ARG A 124 4.03 -14.49 -2.85
N VAL A 125 5.25 -14.12 -3.25
CA VAL A 125 5.52 -13.66 -4.62
C VAL A 125 5.31 -14.79 -5.64
N ALA A 126 5.74 -16.02 -5.32
CA ALA A 126 5.52 -17.17 -6.18
C ALA A 126 4.03 -17.45 -6.42
N THR A 127 3.23 -17.39 -5.35
CA THR A 127 1.78 -17.55 -5.44
C THR A 127 1.14 -16.39 -6.22
N ALA A 128 1.55 -15.16 -5.95
CA ALA A 128 1.04 -13.99 -6.66
C ALA A 128 1.31 -14.07 -8.16
N ILE A 129 2.55 -14.33 -8.57
CA ILE A 129 2.95 -14.42 -9.98
C ILE A 129 2.22 -15.56 -10.68
N ASN A 130 2.20 -16.76 -10.09
CA ASN A 130 1.60 -17.92 -10.73
C ASN A 130 0.07 -17.90 -10.77
N GLN A 131 -0.59 -17.26 -9.80
CA GLN A 131 -2.06 -17.23 -9.72
C GLN A 131 -2.67 -15.95 -10.33
N LEU A 132 -2.02 -14.79 -10.19
CA LEU A 132 -2.51 -13.52 -10.73
C LEU A 132 -1.85 -13.18 -12.06
N GLY A 133 -0.59 -13.54 -12.28
CA GLY A 133 0.16 -13.22 -13.51
C GLY A 133 -0.58 -13.57 -14.81
N PRO A 134 -1.13 -14.79 -14.98
CA PRO A 134 -1.90 -15.16 -16.17
C PRO A 134 -3.09 -14.24 -16.48
N HIS A 135 -3.67 -13.62 -15.44
CA HIS A 135 -4.83 -12.74 -15.58
C HIS A 135 -4.47 -11.27 -15.64
N LEU A 136 -3.42 -10.87 -14.93
CA LEU A 136 -3.04 -9.47 -14.75
C LEU A 136 -2.00 -9.02 -15.78
N PHE A 137 -0.94 -9.80 -16.02
CA PHE A 137 0.17 -9.39 -16.90
C PHE A 137 -0.29 -9.04 -18.33
N PRO A 138 -1.22 -9.78 -18.96
CA PRO A 138 -1.73 -9.41 -20.28
C PRO A 138 -2.48 -8.08 -20.33
N LEU A 139 -2.89 -7.54 -19.19
CA LEU A 139 -3.66 -6.30 -19.09
C LEU A 139 -2.78 -5.08 -18.79
N ILE A 140 -1.53 -5.28 -18.37
CA ILE A 140 -0.64 -4.19 -17.95
C ILE A 140 -0.21 -3.38 -19.18
N ALA A 141 -0.59 -2.11 -19.20
CA ALA A 141 -0.14 -1.15 -20.21
C ALA A 141 1.13 -0.41 -19.75
N SER A 142 1.23 -0.12 -18.45
CA SER A 142 2.41 0.49 -17.83
C SER A 142 2.55 0.00 -16.39
N ALA A 143 3.78 -0.20 -15.93
CA ALA A 143 4.11 -0.43 -14.53
C ALA A 143 4.92 0.75 -13.97
N GLU A 144 4.86 0.99 -12.66
CA GLU A 144 5.64 2.01 -11.93
C GLU A 144 5.51 3.43 -12.51
N LYS A 145 4.28 3.85 -12.82
CA LYS A 145 4.00 5.14 -13.45
C LYS A 145 4.02 6.26 -12.41
N LYS A 146 4.99 7.16 -12.52
CA LYS A 146 5.04 8.39 -11.71
C LYS A 146 3.94 9.36 -12.12
N VAL A 147 3.25 9.90 -11.13
CA VAL A 147 2.15 10.83 -11.31
C VAL A 147 2.29 12.03 -10.36
N ILE A 148 1.93 13.22 -10.83
CA ILE A 148 2.14 14.50 -10.14
C ILE A 148 1.02 15.47 -10.49
N GLY A 149 0.64 16.31 -9.53
CA GLY A 149 -0.35 17.36 -9.72
C GLY A 149 -0.26 18.42 -8.63
N THR A 150 -0.82 19.59 -8.89
CA THR A 150 -0.84 20.72 -7.95
C THR A 150 -2.28 21.01 -7.53
N ARG A 151 -2.47 21.37 -6.26
CA ARG A 151 -3.77 21.72 -5.68
C ARG A 151 -3.65 22.94 -4.77
N PRO A 152 -4.73 23.74 -4.62
CA PRO A 152 -4.77 24.77 -3.61
C PRO A 152 -4.89 24.14 -2.21
N VAL A 153 -4.26 24.74 -1.21
CA VAL A 153 -4.50 24.40 0.20
C VAL A 153 -5.76 25.15 0.66
N PRO A 154 -6.74 24.50 1.31
CA PRO A 154 -7.90 25.20 1.83
C PRO A 154 -7.47 26.23 2.89
N THR A 155 -7.70 27.50 2.60
CA THR A 155 -7.41 28.61 3.51
C THR A 155 -8.55 28.75 4.51
N LEU A 156 -8.28 28.40 5.77
CA LEU A 156 -9.11 28.79 6.93
C LEU A 156 -8.46 30.01 7.61
N ASP A 157 -8.98 30.45 8.76
CA ASP A 157 -8.57 31.64 9.53
C ASP A 157 -7.08 31.70 9.96
N VAL A 158 -6.25 30.73 9.57
CA VAL A 158 -4.82 30.67 9.87
C VAL A 158 -4.04 30.97 8.59
N GLU A 159 -3.16 31.97 8.66
CA GLU A 159 -2.23 32.29 7.57
C GLU A 159 -1.21 31.14 7.43
N LEU A 160 -1.35 30.37 6.34
CA LEU A 160 -0.42 29.29 6.01
C LEU A 160 0.73 29.83 5.15
N ARG A 161 1.89 29.19 5.25
CA ARG A 161 3.08 29.54 4.45
C ARG A 161 2.95 29.26 2.94
N CYS A 162 1.88 28.56 2.53
CA CYS A 162 1.63 28.20 1.14
C CYS A 162 0.13 28.30 0.80
N SER A 163 -0.18 28.71 -0.43
CA SER A 163 -1.55 28.68 -0.98
C SER A 163 -1.81 27.46 -1.87
N ASN A 164 -0.75 26.79 -2.32
CA ASN A 164 -0.81 25.62 -3.19
C ASN A 164 0.22 24.58 -2.71
N TYR A 165 -0.07 23.31 -2.97
CA TYR A 165 0.81 22.19 -2.73
C TYR A 165 0.88 21.27 -3.95
N GLU A 166 2.01 20.62 -4.12
CA GLU A 166 2.21 19.54 -5.07
C GLU A 166 1.93 18.21 -4.37
N VAL A 167 1.22 17.31 -5.05
CA VAL A 167 1.04 15.93 -4.63
C VAL A 167 1.56 15.01 -5.72
N HIS A 168 2.35 14.02 -5.32
CA HIS A 168 2.93 13.04 -6.22
C HIS A 168 2.79 11.62 -5.67
N GLY A 169 2.92 10.65 -6.57
CA GLY A 169 2.90 9.23 -6.22
C GLY A 169 3.33 8.35 -7.37
N VAL A 170 3.34 7.04 -7.11
CA VAL A 170 3.69 6.02 -8.10
C VAL A 170 2.54 5.01 -8.17
N ILE A 171 2.01 4.83 -9.37
CA ILE A 171 1.02 3.80 -9.66
C ILE A 171 1.78 2.52 -10.00
N ASP A 172 1.61 1.46 -9.19
CA ASP A 172 2.30 0.18 -9.39
C ASP A 172 1.98 -0.41 -10.77
N VAL A 173 0.70 -0.51 -11.09
CA VAL A 173 0.22 -1.07 -12.35
C VAL A 173 -0.93 -0.25 -12.90
N LEU A 174 -0.78 0.19 -14.14
CA LEU A 174 -1.82 0.78 -14.95
C LEU A 174 -2.20 -0.21 -16.05
N THR A 175 -3.44 -0.68 -16.03
CA THR A 175 -3.97 -1.57 -17.06
C THR A 175 -4.80 -0.78 -18.07
N ASN A 176 -4.72 -1.17 -19.33
CA ASN A 176 -5.65 -0.70 -20.37
C ASN A 176 -6.64 -1.82 -20.66
N ILE A 177 -7.90 -1.63 -20.27
CA ILE A 177 -8.95 -2.62 -20.46
C ILE A 177 -9.93 -2.10 -21.51
N THR A 178 -9.81 -2.65 -22.71
CA THR A 178 -10.91 -2.61 -23.67
C THR A 178 -11.79 -3.84 -23.42
N LEU A 179 -13.03 -3.63 -22.97
CA LEU A 179 -13.97 -4.72 -22.65
C LEU A 179 -14.22 -5.70 -23.81
N GLY A 180 -13.96 -5.30 -25.06
CA GLY A 180 -14.07 -6.15 -26.24
C GLY A 180 -12.82 -6.97 -26.59
N HIS A 181 -11.64 -6.63 -26.05
CA HIS A 181 -10.35 -7.25 -26.43
C HIS A 181 -9.80 -8.24 -25.40
N VAL A 182 -10.26 -8.17 -24.16
CA VAL A 182 -9.89 -9.12 -23.10
C VAL A 182 -10.86 -10.29 -23.13
N THR A 183 -10.44 -11.52 -22.85
CA THR A 183 -11.37 -12.67 -22.80
C THR A 183 -12.39 -12.52 -21.66
N ASP A 184 -13.64 -12.96 -21.89
CA ASP A 184 -14.71 -12.93 -20.86
C ASP A 184 -14.36 -13.78 -19.63
N ALA A 185 -13.44 -14.75 -19.77
CA ALA A 185 -12.98 -15.62 -18.69
C ALA A 185 -11.84 -15.00 -17.83
N ASN A 186 -11.34 -13.81 -18.16
CA ASN A 186 -10.28 -13.18 -17.39
C ASN A 186 -10.79 -12.74 -16.00
N LEU A 187 -10.14 -13.23 -14.93
CA LEU A 187 -10.52 -12.97 -13.55
C LEU A 187 -10.60 -11.47 -13.21
N ILE A 188 -9.61 -10.67 -13.61
CA ILE A 188 -9.56 -9.24 -13.32
C ILE A 188 -10.74 -8.52 -13.97
N ARG A 189 -11.03 -8.87 -15.23
CA ARG A 189 -12.19 -8.34 -15.94
C ARG A 189 -13.50 -8.68 -15.24
N LEU A 190 -13.69 -9.94 -14.84
CA LEU A 190 -14.89 -10.39 -14.12
C LEU A 190 -15.08 -9.65 -12.79
N CYS A 191 -14.00 -9.46 -12.04
CA CYS A 191 -14.04 -8.69 -10.79
C CYS A 191 -14.42 -7.22 -11.04
N VAL A 192 -13.93 -6.59 -12.11
CA VAL A 192 -14.29 -5.20 -12.43
C VAL A 192 -15.75 -5.10 -12.86
N GLN A 193 -16.21 -6.00 -13.73
CA GLN A 193 -17.60 -6.00 -14.23
C GLN A 193 -18.63 -6.27 -13.14
N SER A 194 -18.31 -7.09 -12.14
CA SER A 194 -19.23 -7.41 -11.05
C SER A 194 -19.49 -6.22 -10.12
N VAL A 195 -18.53 -5.28 -10.02
CA VAL A 195 -18.64 -4.10 -9.15
C VAL A 195 -19.03 -2.85 -9.94
N CYS A 196 -18.51 -2.69 -11.16
CA CYS A 196 -18.76 -1.55 -12.02
C CYS A 196 -19.69 -1.96 -13.18
N SER A 197 -20.98 -2.09 -12.90
CA SER A 197 -21.97 -2.46 -13.92
C SER A 197 -22.16 -1.33 -14.94
N GLY A 198 -22.11 -1.66 -16.23
CA GLY A 198 -22.39 -0.71 -17.31
C GLY A 198 -21.18 0.06 -17.83
N LEU A 199 -19.96 -0.38 -17.52
CA LEU A 199 -18.76 0.11 -18.20
C LEU A 199 -18.85 -0.22 -19.71
N ALA A 200 -18.57 0.77 -20.54
CA ALA A 200 -18.55 0.67 -22.00
C ALA A 200 -17.36 1.46 -22.56
N GLY A 201 -16.81 1.01 -23.69
CA GLY A 201 -15.66 1.65 -24.34
C GLY A 201 -14.31 1.23 -23.76
N GLU A 202 -13.32 2.10 -23.97
CA GLU A 202 -11.96 1.94 -23.46
C GLU A 202 -11.80 2.71 -22.14
N TYR A 203 -11.23 2.04 -21.14
CA TYR A 203 -10.94 2.65 -19.86
C TYR A 203 -9.69 2.04 -19.24
N GLU A 204 -9.13 2.79 -18.29
CA GLU A 204 -8.02 2.34 -17.48
C GLU A 204 -8.50 1.76 -16.15
N VAL A 205 -7.77 0.76 -15.66
CA VAL A 205 -7.90 0.27 -14.29
C VAL A 205 -6.56 0.37 -13.59
N ILE A 206 -6.55 1.03 -12.44
CA ILE A 206 -5.38 1.18 -11.59
C ILE A 206 -5.29 -0.02 -10.67
N VAL A 207 -4.13 -0.66 -10.57
CA VAL A 207 -3.90 -1.79 -9.68
C VAL A 207 -2.73 -1.45 -8.76
N ASP A 208 -2.96 -1.60 -7.46
CA ASP A 208 -1.97 -1.36 -6.40
C ASP A 208 -1.82 -2.62 -5.54
N TYR A 209 -0.58 -3.03 -5.31
CA TYR A 209 -0.25 -4.23 -4.55
C TYR A 209 -0.04 -3.87 -3.08
N LYS A 210 -0.67 -4.63 -2.18
CA LYS A 210 -0.53 -4.48 -0.73
C LYS A 210 0.06 -5.74 -0.11
N GLY A 211 1.22 -5.59 0.53
CA GLY A 211 1.85 -6.61 1.39
C GLY A 211 1.23 -6.74 2.79
N SER A 212 0.03 -6.21 3.00
CA SER A 212 -0.70 -6.26 4.27
C SER A 212 -1.94 -7.16 4.18
N LYS A 213 -2.50 -7.53 5.34
CA LYS A 213 -3.82 -8.16 5.42
C LYS A 213 -4.88 -7.24 4.79
N ARG A 214 -5.97 -7.83 4.29
CA ARG A 214 -7.17 -7.05 3.92
C ARG A 214 -7.72 -6.37 5.18
N PRO A 215 -7.85 -5.03 5.20
CA PRO A 215 -8.44 -4.33 6.33
C PRO A 215 -9.91 -4.71 6.51
N ARG A 216 -10.40 -4.59 7.74
CA ARG A 216 -11.83 -4.60 8.03
C ARG A 216 -12.43 -3.27 7.64
N TYR A 217 -13.72 -3.21 7.29
CA TYR A 217 -14.34 -1.94 6.92
C TYR A 217 -14.38 -0.91 8.06
N SER A 218 -14.24 -1.37 9.31
CA SER A 218 -14.15 -0.52 10.50
C SER A 218 -12.75 0.06 10.73
N GLU A 219 -11.71 -0.47 10.06
CA GLU A 219 -10.33 0.00 10.22
C GLU A 219 -10.08 1.22 9.29
N PRO A 220 -9.40 2.29 9.74
CA PRO A 220 -9.13 3.47 8.90
C PRO A 220 -8.42 3.14 7.58
N TYR A 221 -7.57 2.11 7.59
CA TYR A 221 -6.85 1.62 6.41
C TYR A 221 -7.78 1.20 5.25
N TRP A 222 -9.01 0.80 5.55
CA TRP A 222 -10.01 0.47 4.51
C TRP A 222 -10.33 1.66 3.63
N GLN A 223 -10.55 2.82 4.25
CA GLN A 223 -10.90 4.07 3.58
C GLN A 223 -9.68 4.77 2.99
N GLN A 224 -8.54 4.72 3.68
CA GLN A 224 -7.27 5.25 3.16
C GLN A 224 -6.88 4.59 1.83
N GLY A 225 -7.09 3.28 1.68
CA GLY A 225 -6.86 2.58 0.41
C GLY A 225 -7.78 3.08 -0.72
N ASN A 226 -9.05 3.42 -0.39
CA ASN A 226 -9.94 4.06 -1.36
C ASN A 226 -9.39 5.42 -1.79
N TRP A 227 -9.08 6.29 -0.83
CA TRP A 227 -8.58 7.63 -1.12
C TRP A 227 -7.33 7.59 -2.00
N GLN A 228 -6.40 6.67 -1.73
CA GLN A 228 -5.21 6.50 -2.55
C GLN A 228 -5.54 6.22 -4.03
N LEU A 229 -6.42 5.25 -4.31
CA LEU A 229 -6.83 4.92 -5.69
C LEU A 229 -7.55 6.09 -6.38
N GLN A 230 -8.43 6.78 -5.66
CA GLN A 230 -9.17 7.93 -6.18
C GLN A 230 -8.22 9.08 -6.56
N THR A 231 -7.22 9.36 -5.73
CA THR A 231 -6.23 10.40 -6.02
C THR A 231 -5.29 9.99 -7.14
N TYR A 232 -4.92 8.71 -7.24
CA TYR A 232 -4.19 8.22 -8.42
C TYR A 232 -5.00 8.39 -9.72
N ALA A 233 -6.31 8.13 -9.70
CA ALA A 233 -7.16 8.37 -10.85
C ALA A 233 -7.21 9.86 -11.24
N TRP A 234 -7.33 10.75 -10.25
CA TRP A 234 -7.28 12.20 -10.46
C TRP A 234 -5.93 12.69 -10.99
N LEU A 235 -4.83 12.12 -10.49
CA LEU A 235 -3.50 12.43 -10.99
C LEU A 235 -3.30 11.90 -12.43
N ARG A 236 -3.80 10.70 -12.72
CA ARG A 236 -3.75 10.10 -14.05
C ARG A 236 -4.51 10.94 -15.07
N SER A 237 -5.68 11.47 -14.72
CA SER A 237 -6.49 12.30 -15.63
C SER A 237 -5.86 13.64 -16.03
N ARG A 238 -4.78 14.06 -15.35
CA ARG A 238 -3.98 15.25 -15.72
C ARG A 238 -2.84 14.96 -16.68
N GLN A 239 -2.52 13.70 -16.90
CA GLN A 239 -1.42 13.33 -17.78
C GLN A 239 -1.89 13.32 -19.23
N PRO A 240 -0.97 13.58 -20.19
CA PRO A 240 -1.22 13.29 -21.59
C PRO A 240 -1.67 11.83 -21.78
N ASP A 241 -2.51 11.60 -22.79
CA ASP A 241 -2.98 10.27 -23.19
C ASP A 241 -3.74 9.50 -22.10
N ALA A 242 -4.35 10.21 -21.14
CA ALA A 242 -5.17 9.59 -20.11
C ALA A 242 -6.52 9.14 -20.67
N LEU A 243 -6.82 7.85 -20.51
CA LEU A 243 -8.18 7.34 -20.66
C LEU A 243 -8.95 7.56 -19.35
N PRO A 244 -10.29 7.54 -19.38
CA PRO A 244 -11.08 7.52 -18.16
C PRO A 244 -10.68 6.31 -17.28
N VAL A 245 -10.35 6.58 -16.02
CA VAL A 245 -10.11 5.51 -15.04
C VAL A 245 -11.45 5.09 -14.48
N ALA A 246 -11.86 3.85 -14.75
CA ALA A 246 -13.17 3.33 -14.36
C ALA A 246 -13.17 2.65 -12.99
N ALA A 247 -12.06 1.99 -12.64
CA ALA A 247 -11.92 1.25 -11.40
C ALA A 247 -10.48 1.31 -10.88
N GLY A 248 -10.35 1.16 -9.56
CA GLY A 248 -9.10 0.83 -8.90
C GLY A 248 -9.19 -0.56 -8.27
N ILE A 249 -8.08 -1.28 -8.21
CA ILE A 249 -7.97 -2.60 -7.61
C ILE A 249 -6.86 -2.58 -6.57
N LEU A 250 -7.20 -2.93 -5.33
CA LEU A 250 -6.21 -3.26 -4.31
C LEU A 250 -6.03 -4.77 -4.26
N ILE A 251 -4.80 -5.24 -4.42
CA ILE A 251 -4.46 -6.65 -4.33
C ILE A 251 -3.70 -6.92 -3.03
N TYR A 252 -4.39 -7.47 -2.04
CA TYR A 252 -3.82 -7.89 -0.76
C TYR A 252 -3.12 -9.24 -0.92
N ILE A 253 -1.83 -9.20 -1.26
CA ILE A 253 -1.01 -10.39 -1.53
C ILE A 253 -0.98 -11.32 -0.32
N ASN A 254 -1.13 -10.78 0.89
CA ASN A 254 -1.11 -11.62 2.07
C ASN A 254 -2.30 -12.60 2.16
N GLU A 255 -3.43 -12.28 1.54
CA GLU A 255 -4.64 -13.11 1.52
C GLU A 255 -4.50 -14.30 0.56
N LEU A 256 -3.56 -14.27 -0.40
CA LEU A 256 -3.28 -15.41 -1.29
C LEU A 256 -2.62 -16.58 -0.55
N THR A 257 -1.91 -16.32 0.55
CA THR A 257 -1.32 -17.35 1.40
C THR A 257 -1.49 -16.92 2.87
N PRO A 258 -2.72 -16.97 3.40
CA PRO A 258 -3.03 -16.32 4.68
C PRO A 258 -2.24 -17.00 5.80
N GLY A 259 -1.53 -16.21 6.61
CA GLY A 259 -0.80 -16.69 7.77
C GLY A 259 -1.62 -16.58 9.04
N THR A 260 -0.96 -16.72 10.20
CA THR A 260 -1.61 -16.60 11.51
C THR A 260 -2.31 -15.25 11.70
N LYS A 261 -1.67 -14.13 11.32
CA LYS A 261 -2.25 -12.79 11.47
C LYS A 261 -3.48 -12.60 10.58
N GLU A 262 -3.40 -13.01 9.31
CA GLU A 262 -4.52 -12.92 8.37
C GLU A 262 -5.72 -13.77 8.84
N MET A 263 -5.47 -15.01 9.30
CA MET A 263 -6.53 -15.90 9.78
C MET A 263 -7.17 -15.40 11.08
N GLN A 264 -6.40 -14.86 12.03
CA GLN A 264 -6.95 -14.20 13.22
C GLN A 264 -7.78 -12.97 12.84
N GLY A 265 -7.26 -12.16 11.91
CA GLY A 265 -7.94 -11.01 11.34
C GLY A 265 -9.29 -11.37 10.75
N LEU A 266 -9.32 -12.43 9.93
CA LEU A 266 -10.50 -12.99 9.28
C LEU A 266 -11.52 -13.49 10.30
N LYS A 267 -11.13 -14.34 11.26
CA LYS A 267 -12.06 -14.91 12.25
C LYS A 267 -12.74 -13.84 13.10
N SER A 268 -11.96 -12.88 13.61
CA SER A 268 -12.53 -11.77 14.38
C SER A 268 -13.31 -10.80 13.49
N GLY A 269 -12.94 -10.67 12.21
CA GLY A 269 -13.73 -9.96 11.21
C GLY A 269 -15.13 -10.56 11.03
N ILE A 270 -15.20 -11.88 10.83
CA ILE A 270 -16.45 -12.63 10.69
C ILE A 270 -17.30 -12.52 11.96
N ALA A 271 -16.70 -12.76 13.14
CA ALA A 271 -17.42 -12.72 14.41
C ALA A 271 -18.05 -11.35 14.71
N ASN A 272 -17.38 -10.27 14.32
CA ASN A 272 -17.84 -8.90 14.53
C ASN A 272 -18.65 -8.35 13.33
N GLY A 273 -18.84 -9.16 12.28
CA GLY A 273 -19.49 -8.72 11.04
C GLY A 273 -18.68 -7.71 10.22
N THR A 274 -17.40 -7.49 10.53
CA THR A 274 -16.56 -6.39 9.99
C THR A 274 -15.76 -6.69 8.72
N THR A 275 -16.01 -7.84 8.08
CA THR A 275 -15.36 -8.25 6.83
C THR A 275 -16.38 -8.32 5.69
N ASP A 276 -15.95 -7.94 4.49
CA ASP A 276 -16.77 -7.90 3.30
C ASP A 276 -16.85 -9.24 2.55
N ILE A 277 -15.85 -10.12 2.69
CA ILE A 277 -15.80 -11.43 2.05
C ILE A 277 -15.92 -12.54 3.08
N LEU A 278 -17.04 -13.26 3.04
CA LEU A 278 -17.32 -14.44 3.84
C LEU A 278 -17.11 -15.72 3.02
N PRO A 279 -16.68 -16.83 3.65
CA PRO A 279 -16.77 -18.14 3.00
C PRO A 279 -18.22 -18.50 2.75
N GLU A 280 -18.49 -19.28 1.72
CA GLU A 280 -19.86 -19.70 1.39
C GLU A 280 -20.43 -20.59 2.51
N PRO A 281 -21.68 -20.37 2.96
CA PRO A 281 -22.29 -21.19 3.99
C PRO A 281 -22.33 -22.68 3.59
N GLY A 282 -21.85 -23.56 4.47
CA GLY A 282 -21.76 -25.00 4.24
C GLY A 282 -20.53 -25.44 3.44
N SER A 283 -19.70 -24.52 2.93
CA SER A 283 -18.49 -24.84 2.18
C SER A 283 -17.37 -25.42 3.06
N LEU A 284 -16.42 -26.10 2.43
CA LEU A 284 -15.20 -26.53 3.11
C LEU A 284 -14.42 -25.34 3.69
N ASP A 285 -14.37 -24.21 2.98
CA ASP A 285 -13.69 -23.01 3.44
C ASP A 285 -14.31 -22.46 4.73
N GLU A 286 -15.64 -22.48 4.86
CA GLU A 286 -16.31 -22.07 6.10
C GLU A 286 -15.89 -22.96 7.27
N GLN A 287 -15.89 -24.28 7.06
CA GLN A 287 -15.48 -25.24 8.08
C GLN A 287 -14.01 -25.05 8.49
N LEU A 288 -13.12 -24.87 7.50
CA LEU A 288 -11.71 -24.63 7.72
C LEU A 288 -11.48 -23.34 8.52
N VAL A 289 -12.09 -22.22 8.13
CA VAL A 289 -11.96 -20.94 8.85
C VAL A 289 -12.50 -21.07 10.28
N ARG A 290 -13.67 -21.71 10.46
CA ARG A 290 -14.30 -21.92 11.76
C ARG A 290 -13.42 -22.75 12.69
N MET A 291 -12.86 -23.86 12.19
CA MET A 291 -12.05 -24.79 12.98
C MET A 291 -10.57 -24.40 13.07
N TRP A 292 -10.11 -23.42 12.29
CA TRP A 292 -8.71 -23.03 12.24
C TRP A 292 -8.17 -22.60 13.61
N ARG A 293 -6.95 -23.03 13.91
CA ARG A 293 -6.15 -22.68 15.10
C ARG A 293 -4.76 -22.20 14.66
N PRO A 294 -4.06 -21.38 15.47
CA PRO A 294 -2.69 -20.96 15.16
C PRO A 294 -1.77 -22.15 14.87
N GLY A 295 -1.03 -22.08 13.76
CA GLY A 295 -0.15 -23.15 13.29
C GLY A 295 -0.78 -24.13 12.29
N ASN A 296 -2.10 -24.13 12.13
CA ASN A 296 -2.76 -24.94 11.10
C ASN A 296 -2.41 -24.42 9.69
N ASN A 297 -2.18 -25.36 8.76
CA ASN A 297 -1.96 -25.02 7.36
C ASN A 297 -3.21 -24.38 6.74
N THR A 298 -3.01 -23.33 5.95
CA THR A 298 -4.03 -22.57 5.24
C THR A 298 -4.09 -22.87 3.74
N ASP A 299 -3.19 -23.72 3.21
CA ASP A 299 -3.20 -24.16 1.81
C ASP A 299 -4.45 -24.94 1.41
N GLN A 300 -5.16 -25.48 2.40
CA GLN A 300 -6.43 -26.18 2.19
C GLN A 300 -7.58 -25.24 1.84
N LEU A 301 -7.43 -23.93 2.07
CA LEU A 301 -8.41 -22.95 1.62
C LEU A 301 -8.42 -22.90 0.09
N SER A 302 -9.62 -22.90 -0.48
CA SER A 302 -9.80 -22.87 -1.92
C SER A 302 -9.10 -21.64 -2.52
N LEU A 303 -8.56 -21.81 -3.72
CA LEU A 303 -7.94 -20.71 -4.45
C LEU A 303 -8.96 -19.61 -4.74
N ASP A 304 -10.20 -19.97 -5.09
CA ASP A 304 -11.30 -19.03 -5.32
C ASP A 304 -11.52 -18.11 -4.10
N PHE A 305 -11.67 -18.70 -2.90
CA PHE A 305 -11.87 -17.92 -1.68
C PHE A 305 -10.68 -17.00 -1.39
N ARG A 306 -9.45 -17.50 -1.57
CA ARG A 306 -8.23 -16.70 -1.40
C ARG A 306 -8.15 -15.55 -2.39
N LEU A 307 -8.51 -15.77 -3.67
CA LEU A 307 -8.54 -14.72 -4.70
C LEU A 307 -9.61 -13.67 -4.40
N ARG A 308 -10.83 -14.08 -4.02
CA ARG A 308 -11.91 -13.15 -3.62
C ARG A 308 -11.50 -12.27 -2.43
N ARG A 309 -10.74 -12.82 -1.49
CA ARG A 309 -10.20 -12.04 -0.36
C ARG A 309 -9.02 -11.14 -0.77
N ALA A 310 -8.17 -11.59 -1.68
CA ALA A 310 -7.01 -10.83 -2.14
C ALA A 310 -7.41 -9.63 -2.99
N ILE A 311 -8.41 -9.76 -3.86
CA ILE A 311 -8.79 -8.71 -4.82
C ILE A 311 -9.88 -7.83 -4.21
N ARG A 312 -9.70 -6.51 -4.26
CA ARG A 312 -10.72 -5.53 -3.92
C ARG A 312 -10.87 -4.53 -5.04
N VAL A 313 -12.03 -4.50 -5.66
CA VAL A 313 -12.36 -3.50 -6.69
C VAL A 313 -13.06 -2.32 -6.03
N VAL A 314 -12.64 -1.11 -6.42
CA VAL A 314 -13.17 0.17 -5.96
C VAL A 314 -13.60 0.96 -7.21
N PRO A 315 -14.90 1.29 -7.36
CA PRO A 315 -15.36 2.17 -8.43
C PRO A 315 -14.70 3.54 -8.34
N ILE A 316 -14.31 4.08 -9.49
CA ILE A 316 -13.80 5.45 -9.59
C ILE A 316 -14.87 6.28 -10.27
N THR A 317 -15.45 7.23 -9.52
CA THR A 317 -16.43 8.19 -10.03
C THR A 317 -15.94 9.62 -9.76
N PRO A 318 -16.44 10.63 -10.50
CA PRO A 318 -16.11 12.02 -10.22
C PRO A 318 -16.40 12.43 -8.76
N GLU A 319 -17.47 11.92 -8.18
CA GLU A 319 -17.87 12.19 -6.79
C GLU A 319 -16.90 11.55 -5.80
N SER A 320 -16.52 10.27 -6.00
CA SER A 320 -15.58 9.59 -5.12
C SER A 320 -14.18 10.19 -5.19
N ILE A 321 -13.78 10.66 -6.37
CA ILE A 321 -12.55 11.44 -6.57
C ILE A 321 -12.62 12.72 -5.74
N GLN A 322 -13.68 13.50 -5.89
CA GLN A 322 -13.80 14.78 -5.20
C GLN A 322 -13.79 14.61 -3.68
N THR A 323 -14.49 13.61 -3.14
CA THR A 323 -14.46 13.28 -1.71
C THR A 323 -13.04 12.95 -1.23
N ALA A 324 -12.30 12.11 -1.95
CA ALA A 324 -10.93 11.74 -1.57
C ALA A 324 -9.97 12.94 -1.58
N LEU A 325 -10.12 13.83 -2.57
CA LEU A 325 -9.28 15.02 -2.68
C LEU A 325 -9.54 16.01 -1.55
N THR A 326 -10.81 16.23 -1.18
CA THR A 326 -11.15 17.09 -0.04
C THR A 326 -10.53 16.58 1.25
N GLU A 327 -10.56 15.27 1.49
CA GLU A 327 -9.91 14.67 2.66
C GLU A 327 -8.39 14.86 2.66
N PHE A 328 -7.75 14.74 1.50
CA PHE A 328 -6.31 15.03 1.37
C PHE A 328 -5.96 16.50 1.52
N ASP A 329 -6.78 17.40 0.96
CA ASP A 329 -6.64 18.84 1.14
C ASP A 329 -6.69 19.20 2.63
N ASP A 330 -7.58 18.57 3.40
CA ASP A 330 -7.68 18.74 4.85
C ASP A 330 -6.52 18.13 5.64
N ILE A 331 -5.92 17.05 5.14
CA ILE A 331 -4.69 16.48 5.73
C ILE A 331 -3.52 17.45 5.54
N VAL A 332 -3.33 17.96 4.32
CA VAL A 332 -2.26 18.92 4.02
C VAL A 332 -2.44 20.19 4.83
N ARG A 333 -3.67 20.72 4.89
CA ARG A 333 -3.99 21.89 5.70
C ARG A 333 -3.61 21.68 7.17
N ARG A 334 -3.95 20.53 7.76
CA ARG A 334 -3.59 20.22 9.15
C ARG A 334 -2.07 20.10 9.33
N ALA A 335 -1.37 19.44 8.41
CA ALA A 335 0.09 19.35 8.46
C ALA A 335 0.76 20.73 8.36
N GLU A 336 0.27 21.61 7.50
CA GLU A 336 0.77 22.98 7.39
C GLU A 336 0.43 23.83 8.63
N THR A 337 -0.73 23.61 9.24
CA THR A 337 -1.09 24.24 10.53
C THR A 337 -0.12 23.83 11.62
N ASP A 338 0.27 22.54 11.68
CA ASP A 338 1.22 22.03 12.67
C ASP A 338 2.62 22.63 12.48
N ILE A 339 3.05 22.81 11.22
CA ILE A 339 4.32 23.47 10.89
C ILE A 339 4.32 24.93 11.38
N VAL A 340 3.24 25.66 11.12
CA VAL A 340 3.08 27.04 11.58
C VAL A 340 3.07 27.09 13.11
N GLN A 341 2.31 26.21 13.77
CA GLN A 341 2.25 26.14 15.22
C GLN A 341 3.63 25.83 15.84
N GLU A 342 4.39 24.90 15.26
CA GLU A 342 5.75 24.59 15.69
C GLU A 342 6.66 25.82 15.58
N SER A 343 6.54 26.58 14.49
CA SER A 343 7.34 27.80 14.30
C SER A 343 7.06 28.86 15.36
N TYR A 344 5.82 28.93 15.88
CA TYR A 344 5.42 29.85 16.93
C TYR A 344 5.75 29.35 18.35
N SER A 345 5.52 28.07 18.65
CA SER A 345 5.75 27.51 19.98
C SER A 345 7.21 27.14 20.25
N GLY A 346 7.97 26.84 19.19
CA GLY A 346 9.31 26.26 19.29
C GLY A 346 9.33 24.84 19.86
N ASN A 347 8.18 24.18 19.99
CA ASN A 347 8.02 22.88 20.64
C ASN A 347 7.30 21.88 19.73
N ILE A 348 8.01 20.84 19.31
CA ILE A 348 7.50 19.77 18.45
C ILE A 348 6.33 19.02 19.10
N VAL A 349 6.42 18.69 20.39
CA VAL A 349 5.39 17.86 21.06
C VAL A 349 4.08 18.64 21.25
N GLU A 350 4.17 19.95 21.43
CA GLU A 350 2.99 20.83 21.52
C GLU A 350 2.30 21.03 20.17
N ALA A 351 3.06 21.12 19.08
CA ALA A 351 2.50 21.29 17.74
C ALA A 351 2.03 19.97 17.10
N TRP A 352 2.74 18.87 17.35
CA TRP A 352 2.51 17.58 16.70
C TRP A 352 2.05 16.54 17.71
N TYR A 353 0.76 16.56 18.04
CA TYR A 353 0.21 15.60 19.00
C TYR A 353 0.15 14.18 18.41
N PRO A 354 0.59 13.12 19.13
CA PRO A 354 0.49 11.75 18.66
C PRO A 354 -0.97 11.28 18.54
N THR A 355 -1.33 10.76 17.37
CA THR A 355 -2.69 10.29 17.05
C THR A 355 -2.73 8.79 16.74
N CYS A 356 -1.70 8.04 17.13
CA CYS A 356 -1.58 6.63 16.76
C CYS A 356 -2.54 5.75 17.56
N GLU A 357 -3.46 5.08 16.86
CA GLU A 357 -4.35 4.07 17.43
C GLU A 357 -3.87 2.64 17.18
N ASP A 358 -2.87 2.46 16.32
CA ASP A 358 -2.37 1.15 15.92
C ASP A 358 -1.11 0.75 16.70
N LYS A 359 -1.22 -0.35 17.45
CA LYS A 359 -0.12 -0.92 18.22
C LYS A 359 1.04 -1.38 17.36
N ASP A 360 0.79 -1.96 16.18
CA ASP A 360 1.88 -2.44 15.31
C ASP A 360 2.72 -1.23 14.81
N THR A 361 2.07 -0.09 14.53
CA THR A 361 2.72 1.19 14.21
C THR A 361 3.57 1.70 15.38
N CYS A 362 3.04 1.72 16.62
CA CYS A 362 3.82 2.14 17.80
C CYS A 362 4.98 1.20 18.10
N VAL A 363 4.81 -0.11 17.93
CA VAL A 363 5.90 -1.08 18.12
C VAL A 363 7.03 -0.81 17.15
N ALA A 364 6.72 -0.49 15.89
CA ALA A 364 7.68 -0.18 14.83
C ALA A 364 8.28 1.22 14.92
N CYS A 365 7.69 2.13 15.69
CA CYS A 365 8.16 3.51 15.84
C CYS A 365 9.47 3.59 16.63
N ASP A 366 10.49 4.24 16.04
CA ASP A 366 11.79 4.45 16.68
C ASP A 366 11.70 5.35 17.91
N PHE A 367 10.71 6.24 17.92
CA PHE A 367 10.50 7.24 18.95
C PHE A 367 9.56 6.76 20.07
N ARG A 368 9.16 5.47 20.05
CA ARG A 368 8.19 4.90 21.00
C ARG A 368 8.60 5.02 22.48
N HIS A 369 9.90 5.09 22.76
CA HIS A 369 10.44 5.13 24.12
C HIS A 369 10.30 6.50 24.80
N PHE A 370 10.05 7.54 24.03
CA PHE A 370 9.80 8.89 24.53
C PHE A 370 8.53 9.51 23.95
N CYS A 371 7.65 8.68 23.39
CA CYS A 371 6.35 9.12 22.89
C CYS A 371 5.43 9.44 24.08
N PRO A 372 4.77 10.62 24.13
CA PRO A 372 3.92 10.99 25.25
C PRO A 372 2.58 10.24 25.28
N LYS A 373 2.19 9.59 24.18
CA LYS A 373 0.95 8.79 24.10
C LYS A 373 1.08 7.70 23.03
N PRO A 374 1.71 6.55 23.33
CA PRO A 374 1.68 5.40 22.44
C PRO A 374 0.27 4.79 22.39
N ALA A 375 -0.02 4.01 21.34
CA ALA A 375 -1.29 3.28 21.21
C ALA A 375 -1.53 2.39 22.45
N ASP A 376 -2.79 2.29 22.87
CA ASP A 376 -3.25 1.57 24.07
C ASP A 376 -2.69 2.08 25.41
N SER A 377 -2.07 3.27 25.46
CA SER A 377 -1.60 3.84 26.72
C SER A 377 -2.77 4.34 27.59
N PRO A 378 -2.78 4.08 28.92
CA PRO A 378 -3.80 4.61 29.82
C PRO A 378 -3.76 6.15 29.86
N GLU A 379 -4.85 6.80 30.27
CA GLU A 379 -4.95 8.27 30.35
C GLU A 379 -3.85 8.92 31.19
N ASN A 380 -3.31 8.19 32.19
CA ASN A 380 -2.21 8.61 33.06
C ASN A 380 -0.88 7.99 32.64
N TYR A 381 -0.60 7.85 31.35
CA TYR A 381 0.67 7.33 30.88
C TYR A 381 1.82 8.28 31.26
N GLU A 382 2.66 7.84 32.19
CA GLU A 382 3.89 8.53 32.54
C GLU A 382 5.05 8.01 31.68
N LEU A 383 5.76 8.96 31.08
CA LEU A 383 6.99 8.72 30.34
C LEU A 383 8.07 8.21 31.29
N ASN A 384 8.22 6.88 31.35
CA ASN A 384 9.31 6.28 32.08
C ASN A 384 10.62 6.52 31.31
N THR A 385 11.59 7.16 31.97
CA THR A 385 12.96 7.29 31.46
C THR A 385 13.50 5.91 31.11
N PRO A 386 14.03 5.69 29.89
CA PRO A 386 14.69 4.45 29.56
C PRO A 386 15.82 4.22 30.56
N THR A 387 15.96 2.99 31.05
CA THR A 387 17.07 2.62 31.92
C THR A 387 18.37 2.89 31.15
N ALA A 388 19.25 3.72 31.72
CA ALA A 388 20.57 3.96 31.14
C ALA A 388 21.32 2.63 31.01
N PRO A 389 22.12 2.43 29.93
CA PRO A 389 22.85 1.19 29.68
C PRO A 389 23.87 0.85 30.77
#